data_AF-A0A7X7LC13-F1
#
_entry.id   AF-A0A7X7LC13-F1
#
_cell.length_a   1.000
_cell.length_b   1.000
_cell.length_c   1.000
_cell.angle_alpha   90.00
_cell.angle_beta   90.00
_cell.angle_gamma   90.00
#
_symmetry.space_group_name_H-M   'P 1'
#
loop_
_entity.id
_entity.type
_entity.pdbx_description
1 polymer ?
#
loop_
_entity_poly.entity_id
_entity_poly.type
_entity_poly.pdbx_seq_one_letter_code
_entity_poly.pdbx_strand_id
1 'polypeptide(L)'
;MRRRPPADAWLREADYLAAGKRANDMEFRDAADQLLFRLWQEEEGYDWLLEVPFAFKQLIDLHAAMRHAVAVAGEQPQPRTGHPLFHTVFGAFALGFAQGLVSAHRRKHLRWHGGVDLTRMLQEQCDNWGVEITTYYLAAVNAYGIFGKASDVELYGIADNWWTLGDAQRVESVPGVYDCVRLGRHTAERWSDDESLDVATQFAGALEAVISAAG
;
A
#
# COMPACT_ATOMS: atom_id res chain seq x y z
N MET A 1 -12.31 21.97 39.58
CA MET A 1 -11.94 20.82 38.72
C MET A 1 -11.76 21.33 37.30
N ARG A 2 -10.52 21.38 36.79
CA ARG A 2 -10.24 21.71 35.39
C ARG A 2 -10.62 20.49 34.54
N ARG A 3 -11.58 20.64 33.62
CA ARG A 3 -11.91 19.63 32.62
C ARG A 3 -10.65 19.33 31.80
N ARG A 4 -10.24 18.06 31.77
CA ARG A 4 -9.22 17.55 30.84
C ARG A 4 -9.72 17.82 29.41
N PRO A 5 -8.91 18.38 28.49
CA PRO A 5 -9.28 18.43 27.08
C PRO A 5 -9.52 17.00 26.59
N PRO A 6 -10.38 16.77 25.57
CA PRO A 6 -10.50 15.46 24.95
C PRO A 6 -9.12 14.99 24.47
N ALA A 7 -8.87 13.68 24.52
CA ALA A 7 -7.57 13.05 24.24
C ALA A 7 -7.08 13.18 22.78
N ASP A 8 -7.77 13.97 21.95
CA ASP A 8 -7.40 14.29 20.57
C ASP A 8 -6.77 15.70 20.52
N ALA A 9 -5.68 15.90 21.27
CA ALA A 9 -4.87 17.08 21.09
C ALA A 9 -4.16 16.97 19.72
N TRP A 10 -4.54 17.86 18.80
CA TRP A 10 -4.01 17.94 17.44
C TRP A 10 -2.48 17.95 17.43
N LEU A 11 -1.90 17.08 16.59
CA LEU A 11 -0.46 16.92 16.54
C LEU A 11 0.14 17.99 15.63
N ARG A 12 1.20 18.67 16.07
CA ARG A 12 2.08 19.38 15.14
C ARG A 12 2.82 18.33 14.30
N GLU A 13 3.39 18.75 13.18
CA GLU A 13 4.14 17.83 12.30
C GLU A 13 5.20 17.03 13.05
N ALA A 14 5.99 17.67 13.91
CA ALA A 14 6.99 16.98 14.73
C ALA A 14 6.36 15.95 15.70
N ASP A 15 5.19 16.27 16.26
CA ASP A 15 4.46 15.36 17.16
C ASP A 15 3.85 14.19 16.39
N TYR A 16 3.39 14.40 15.16
CA TYR A 16 2.93 13.35 14.24
C TYR A 16 4.06 12.38 13.90
N LEU A 17 5.22 12.89 13.50
CA LEU A 17 6.40 12.08 13.19
C LEU A 17 6.83 11.25 14.41
N ALA A 18 6.93 11.89 15.58
CA ALA A 18 7.32 11.21 16.81
C ALA A 18 6.29 10.17 17.26
N ALA A 19 4.99 10.44 17.07
CA ALA A 19 3.93 9.47 17.35
C ALA A 19 4.01 8.27 16.41
N GLY A 20 4.26 8.49 15.12
CA GLY A 20 4.41 7.42 14.12
C GLY A 20 5.59 6.50 14.41
N LYS A 21 6.75 7.05 14.78
CA LYS A 21 7.92 6.24 15.18
C LYS A 21 7.64 5.39 16.41
N ARG A 22 7.02 5.98 17.45
CA ARG A 22 6.62 5.23 18.65
C ARG A 22 5.60 4.13 18.33
N ALA A 23 4.68 4.36 17.40
CA ALA A 23 3.72 3.35 16.96
C ALA A 23 4.43 2.18 16.27
N ASN A 24 5.38 2.45 15.35
CA ASN A 24 6.20 1.41 14.73
C ASN A 24 6.97 0.59 15.79
N ASP A 25 7.59 1.25 16.78
CA ASP A 25 8.34 0.57 17.85
C ASP A 25 7.44 -0.33 18.73
N MET A 26 6.18 0.05 18.92
CA MET A 26 5.21 -0.74 19.67
C MET A 26 4.72 -1.93 18.86
N GLU A 27 4.25 -1.67 17.64
CA GLU A 27 3.79 -2.71 16.72
C GLU A 27 4.89 -3.73 16.44
N PHE A 28 6.16 -3.32 16.38
CA PHE A 28 7.30 -4.22 16.28
C PHE A 28 7.31 -5.29 17.38
N ARG A 29 7.15 -4.88 18.64
CA ARG A 29 7.23 -5.80 19.79
C ARG A 29 6.12 -6.84 19.76
N ASP A 30 4.97 -6.48 19.18
CA ASP A 30 3.77 -7.29 19.17
C ASP A 30 3.63 -8.13 17.87
N ALA A 31 4.36 -7.79 16.81
CA ALA A 31 4.19 -8.39 15.48
C ALA A 31 5.20 -9.51 15.14
N ALA A 32 5.81 -10.13 16.16
CA ALA A 32 6.89 -11.13 16.04
C ALA A 32 6.59 -12.30 15.08
N ASP A 33 5.32 -12.61 14.78
CA ASP A 33 4.94 -13.80 14.01
C ASP A 33 4.29 -13.53 12.64
N GLN A 34 4.18 -12.27 12.20
CA GLN A 34 3.52 -11.97 10.93
C GLN A 34 4.50 -12.11 9.74
N LEU A 35 4.15 -12.98 8.78
CA LEU A 35 4.90 -13.18 7.52
C LEU A 35 5.24 -11.86 6.81
N LEU A 36 4.33 -10.88 6.88
CA LEU A 36 4.48 -9.55 6.30
C LEU A 36 5.69 -8.76 6.85
N PHE A 37 6.11 -9.03 8.09
CA PHE A 37 7.20 -8.29 8.76
C PHE A 37 8.50 -9.07 8.87
N ARG A 38 8.54 -10.33 8.42
CA ARG A 38 9.72 -11.20 8.54
C ARG A 38 10.94 -10.68 7.80
N LEU A 39 10.78 -10.11 6.60
CA LEU A 39 11.93 -9.57 5.85
C LEU A 39 12.65 -8.49 6.65
N TRP A 40 11.88 -7.60 7.27
CA TRP A 40 12.45 -6.55 8.10
C TRP A 40 13.10 -7.10 9.40
N GLN A 41 12.61 -8.22 9.95
CA GLN A 41 13.22 -8.87 11.13
C GLN A 41 14.50 -9.64 10.81
N GLU A 42 14.59 -10.23 9.62
CA GLU A 42 15.65 -11.16 9.23
C GLU A 42 16.75 -10.49 8.39
N GLU A 43 16.45 -9.38 7.69
CA GLU A 43 17.40 -8.67 6.83
C GLU A 43 17.68 -7.24 7.33
N GLU A 44 18.96 -6.92 7.59
CA GLU A 44 19.43 -5.58 7.98
C GLU A 44 19.19 -4.48 6.91
N GLY A 45 18.57 -4.81 5.77
CA GLY A 45 18.39 -3.91 4.63
C GLY A 45 17.16 -2.98 4.70
N TYR A 46 16.23 -3.21 5.62
CA TYR A 46 14.93 -2.54 5.64
C TYR A 46 14.72 -1.53 6.77
N ASP A 47 15.77 -1.15 7.52
CA ASP A 47 15.70 -0.20 8.63
C ASP A 47 15.06 1.16 8.26
N TRP A 48 15.21 1.58 7.01
CA TRP A 48 14.59 2.80 6.48
C TRP A 48 13.06 2.80 6.61
N LEU A 49 12.42 1.63 6.67
CA LEU A 49 10.97 1.53 6.83
C LEU A 49 10.50 2.10 8.17
N LEU A 50 11.31 1.98 9.22
CA LEU A 50 10.99 2.53 10.54
C LEU A 50 11.00 4.07 10.57
N GLU A 51 11.70 4.69 9.61
CA GLU A 51 11.73 6.14 9.46
C GLU A 51 10.43 6.68 8.84
N VAL A 52 9.61 5.81 8.22
CA VAL A 52 8.28 6.16 7.72
C VAL A 52 7.27 6.12 8.88
N PRO A 53 6.59 7.24 9.21
CA PRO A 53 5.66 7.27 10.34
C PRO A 53 4.45 6.36 10.08
N PHE A 54 4.13 5.49 11.05
CA PHE A 54 3.02 4.53 10.97
C PHE A 54 3.15 3.52 9.82
N ALA A 55 4.37 3.16 9.43
CA ALA A 55 4.64 2.26 8.30
C ALA A 55 3.92 0.91 8.41
N PHE A 56 3.96 0.29 9.58
CA PHE A 56 3.39 -1.05 9.80
C PHE A 56 1.87 -1.06 9.68
N LYS A 57 1.18 -0.07 10.26
CA LYS A 57 -0.24 0.18 9.97
C LYS A 57 -0.52 0.27 8.47
N GLN A 58 0.24 1.09 7.73
CA GLN A 58 -0.01 1.25 6.28
C GLN A 58 0.26 -0.04 5.51
N LEU A 59 1.24 -0.85 5.92
CA LEU A 59 1.52 -2.16 5.35
C LEU A 59 0.39 -3.15 5.59
N ILE A 60 -0.18 -3.16 6.79
CA ILE A 60 -1.33 -4.02 7.13
C ILE A 60 -2.53 -3.64 6.25
N ASP A 61 -2.84 -2.35 6.17
CA ASP A 61 -3.97 -1.83 5.38
C ASP A 61 -3.77 -2.13 3.88
N LEU A 62 -2.56 -1.90 3.36
CA LEU A 62 -2.17 -2.25 1.98
C LEU A 62 -2.29 -3.76 1.72
N HIS A 63 -1.73 -4.58 2.60
CA HIS A 63 -1.75 -6.03 2.45
C HIS A 63 -3.17 -6.58 2.46
N ALA A 64 -4.02 -6.13 3.39
CA ALA A 64 -5.41 -6.55 3.47
C ALA A 64 -6.17 -6.22 2.16
N ALA A 65 -6.02 -4.98 1.66
CA ALA A 65 -6.66 -4.54 0.44
C ALA A 65 -6.18 -5.34 -0.79
N MET A 66 -4.86 -5.52 -0.92
CA MET A 66 -4.26 -6.21 -2.06
C MET A 66 -4.52 -7.72 -2.03
N ARG A 67 -4.51 -8.33 -0.84
CA ARG A 67 -4.89 -9.73 -0.66
C ARG A 67 -6.32 -9.98 -1.10
N HIS A 68 -7.26 -9.12 -0.71
CA HIS A 68 -8.64 -9.22 -1.17
C HIS A 68 -8.75 -9.05 -2.68
N ALA A 69 -8.04 -8.08 -3.25
CA ALA A 69 -8.01 -7.84 -4.70
C ALA A 69 -7.50 -9.06 -5.50
N VAL A 70 -6.45 -9.74 -5.03
CA VAL A 70 -5.94 -10.97 -5.65
C VAL A 70 -6.94 -12.11 -5.56
N ALA A 71 -7.57 -12.31 -4.39
CA ALA A 71 -8.59 -13.34 -4.23
C ALA A 71 -9.75 -13.15 -5.22
N VAL A 72 -10.31 -11.94 -5.28
CA VAL A 72 -11.41 -11.61 -6.19
C VAL A 72 -11.01 -11.77 -7.65
N ALA A 73 -9.78 -11.37 -8.04
CA ALA A 73 -9.28 -11.53 -9.41
C ALA A 73 -9.03 -13.00 -9.79
N GLY A 74 -8.69 -13.84 -8.81
CA GLY A 74 -8.45 -15.28 -8.98
C GLY A 74 -9.74 -16.12 -9.01
N GLU A 75 -10.78 -15.67 -8.31
CA GLU A 75 -12.07 -16.38 -8.19
C GLU A 75 -13.04 -16.08 -9.36
N GLN A 76 -12.65 -15.23 -10.32
CA GLN A 76 -13.47 -14.94 -11.49
C GLN A 76 -13.60 -16.16 -12.43
N PRO A 77 -14.68 -16.27 -13.22
CA PRO A 77 -14.84 -17.36 -14.22
C PRO A 77 -13.68 -17.47 -15.22
N GLN A 78 -13.02 -16.34 -15.52
CA GLN A 78 -11.76 -16.28 -16.24
C GLN A 78 -10.73 -15.59 -15.34
N PRO A 79 -9.96 -16.36 -14.54
CA PRO A 79 -9.01 -15.80 -13.59
C PRO A 79 -7.99 -14.89 -14.26
N ARG A 80 -7.88 -13.66 -13.77
CA ARG A 80 -6.94 -12.67 -14.34
C ARG A 80 -5.55 -12.73 -13.72
N THR A 81 -5.38 -13.50 -12.63
CA THR A 81 -4.08 -13.71 -11.96
C THR A 81 -3.03 -14.35 -12.87
N GLY A 82 -3.45 -15.12 -13.87
CA GLY A 82 -2.55 -15.70 -14.87
C GLY A 82 -2.17 -14.78 -16.03
N HIS A 83 -2.71 -13.55 -16.09
CA HIS A 83 -2.42 -12.64 -17.19
C HIS A 83 -1.00 -12.06 -17.10
N PRO A 84 -0.22 -11.93 -18.20
CA PRO A 84 1.16 -11.43 -18.15
C PRO A 84 1.32 -10.02 -17.54
N LEU A 85 0.29 -9.19 -17.65
CA LEU A 85 0.29 -7.82 -17.09
C LEU A 85 -0.17 -7.75 -15.63
N PHE A 86 -0.61 -8.87 -15.03
CA PHE A 86 -1.17 -8.88 -13.67
C PHE A 86 -0.18 -8.28 -12.65
N HIS A 87 1.06 -8.76 -12.63
CA HIS A 87 2.09 -8.29 -11.69
C HIS A 87 2.41 -6.80 -11.84
N THR A 88 2.48 -6.31 -13.09
CA THR A 88 2.70 -4.89 -13.39
C THR A 88 1.57 -4.03 -12.83
N VAL A 89 0.32 -4.42 -13.09
CA VAL A 89 -0.85 -3.68 -12.62
C VAL A 89 -0.99 -3.77 -11.11
N PHE A 90 -0.79 -4.95 -10.53
CA PHE A 90 -0.79 -5.17 -9.08
C PHE A 90 0.16 -4.22 -8.37
N GLY A 91 1.40 -4.15 -8.84
CA GLY A 91 2.38 -3.27 -8.24
C GLY A 91 2.13 -1.78 -8.45
N ALA A 92 1.70 -1.39 -9.64
CA ALA A 92 1.33 0.00 -9.92
C ALA A 92 0.16 0.44 -9.04
N PHE A 93 -0.86 -0.41 -8.90
CA PHE A 93 -2.00 -0.14 -8.04
C PHE A 93 -1.58 -0.09 -6.56
N ALA A 94 -0.75 -1.04 -6.10
CA ALA A 94 -0.23 -1.06 -4.74
C ALA A 94 0.59 0.20 -4.41
N LEU A 95 1.42 0.67 -5.36
CA LEU A 95 2.16 1.93 -5.23
C LEU A 95 1.22 3.11 -5.02
N GLY A 96 0.26 3.27 -5.92
CA GLY A 96 -0.74 4.31 -5.81
C GLY A 96 -1.47 4.23 -4.47
N PHE A 97 -1.94 3.05 -4.12
CA PHE A 97 -2.70 2.80 -2.91
C PHE A 97 -1.91 3.17 -1.65
N ALA A 98 -0.63 2.78 -1.54
CA ALA A 98 0.23 3.15 -0.42
C ALA A 98 0.44 4.67 -0.31
N GLN A 99 0.68 5.36 -1.44
CA GLN A 99 0.80 6.83 -1.47
C GLN A 99 -0.49 7.52 -0.99
N GLY A 100 -1.64 6.98 -1.39
CA GLY A 100 -2.95 7.48 -0.97
C GLY A 100 -3.23 7.23 0.51
N LEU A 101 -2.88 6.05 1.04
CA LEU A 101 -3.00 5.69 2.45
C LEU A 101 -2.20 6.67 3.34
N VAL A 102 -0.92 6.87 3.02
CA VAL A 102 -0.05 7.81 3.74
C VAL A 102 -0.62 9.23 3.70
N SER A 103 -1.04 9.69 2.52
CA SER A 103 -1.58 11.03 2.33
C SER A 103 -2.89 11.24 3.11
N ALA A 104 -3.80 10.27 3.06
CA ALA A 104 -5.06 10.30 3.81
C ALA A 104 -4.83 10.26 5.33
N HIS A 105 -3.97 9.36 5.79
CA HIS A 105 -3.62 9.24 7.19
C HIS A 105 -3.03 10.55 7.74
N ARG A 106 -2.04 11.12 7.03
CA ARG A 106 -1.42 12.39 7.43
C ARG A 106 -2.43 13.52 7.48
N ARG A 107 -3.31 13.64 6.48
CA ARG A 107 -4.38 14.67 6.45
C ARG A 107 -5.31 14.56 7.65
N LYS A 108 -5.74 13.34 8.00
CA LYS A 108 -6.63 13.09 9.15
C LYS A 108 -5.98 13.48 10.48
N HIS A 109 -4.73 13.07 10.70
CA HIS A 109 -4.04 13.32 11.97
C HIS A 109 -3.62 14.78 12.17
N LEU A 110 -3.31 15.49 11.10
CA LEU A 110 -2.99 16.92 11.17
C LEU A 110 -4.23 17.83 11.17
N ARG A 111 -5.44 17.27 10.99
CA ARG A 111 -6.73 17.99 10.86
C ARG A 111 -6.61 19.26 10.02
N TRP A 112 -6.32 19.10 8.74
CA TRP A 112 -6.40 20.18 7.78
C TRP A 112 -7.87 20.57 7.52
N HIS A 113 -8.50 21.30 8.45
CA HIS A 113 -9.87 21.78 8.26
C HIS A 113 -9.87 23.10 7.50
N GLY A 114 -10.48 23.05 6.31
CA GLY A 114 -10.64 24.17 5.38
C GLY A 114 -10.74 23.73 3.92
N GLY A 115 -10.59 22.44 3.60
CA GLY A 115 -10.48 21.98 2.22
C GLY A 115 -9.16 22.38 1.57
N VAL A 116 -8.11 22.55 2.38
CA VAL A 116 -6.81 22.97 1.90
C VAL A 116 -5.92 21.72 1.88
N ASP A 117 -5.39 21.43 0.70
CA ASP A 117 -4.56 20.27 0.43
C ASP A 117 -3.21 20.34 1.16
N LEU A 118 -2.56 19.18 1.31
CA LEU A 118 -1.16 19.13 1.74
C LEU A 118 -0.32 20.12 0.91
N THR A 119 0.63 20.82 1.54
CA THR A 119 1.59 21.61 0.76
C THR A 119 2.32 20.67 -0.21
N ARG A 120 2.79 21.19 -1.34
CA ARG A 120 3.54 20.40 -2.33
C ARG A 120 4.69 19.60 -1.70
N MET A 121 5.45 20.23 -0.80
CA MET A 121 6.56 19.58 -0.11
C MET A 121 6.08 18.41 0.77
N LEU A 122 4.97 18.58 1.48
CA LEU A 122 4.39 17.50 2.30
C LEU A 122 3.83 16.38 1.43
N GLN A 123 3.29 16.71 0.26
CA GLN A 123 2.81 15.74 -0.70
C GLN A 123 3.95 14.91 -1.28
N GLU A 124 5.04 15.55 -1.71
CA GLU A 124 6.25 14.87 -2.20
C GLU A 124 6.83 13.93 -1.12
N GLN A 125 6.81 14.33 0.15
CA GLN A 125 7.18 13.44 1.26
C GLN A 125 6.25 12.24 1.41
N CYS A 126 4.93 12.44 1.34
CA CYS A 126 3.97 11.34 1.39
C CYS A 126 4.16 10.37 0.22
N ASP A 127 4.46 10.89 -0.96
CA ASP A 127 4.70 10.08 -2.16
C ASP A 127 5.96 9.22 -1.97
N ASN A 128 7.04 9.79 -1.44
CA ASN A 128 8.27 9.06 -1.10
C ASN A 128 8.00 7.98 -0.04
N TRP A 129 7.31 8.32 1.05
CA TRP A 129 6.93 7.31 2.06
C TRP A 129 6.06 6.19 1.48
N GLY A 130 5.17 6.49 0.55
CA GLY A 130 4.40 5.48 -0.17
C GLY A 130 5.27 4.56 -1.05
N VAL A 131 6.31 5.09 -1.70
CA VAL A 131 7.30 4.30 -2.45
C VAL A 131 8.03 3.35 -1.51
N GLU A 132 8.49 3.84 -0.36
CA GLU A 132 9.18 3.03 0.65
C GLU A 132 8.27 1.87 1.14
N ILE A 133 7.05 2.18 1.59
CA ILE A 133 6.06 1.17 2.02
C ILE A 133 5.82 0.12 0.92
N THR A 134 5.63 0.57 -0.33
CA THR A 134 5.33 -0.33 -1.45
C THR A 134 6.53 -1.21 -1.79
N THR A 135 7.73 -0.67 -1.75
CA THR A 135 8.97 -1.39 -2.05
C THR A 135 9.17 -2.53 -1.06
N TYR A 136 8.99 -2.23 0.23
CA TYR A 136 9.04 -3.26 1.26
C TYR A 136 7.93 -4.30 1.06
N TYR A 137 6.68 -3.85 0.85
CA TYR A 137 5.54 -4.74 0.64
C TYR A 137 5.77 -5.74 -0.48
N LEU A 138 6.24 -5.28 -1.64
CA LEU A 138 6.49 -6.12 -2.81
C LEU A 138 7.66 -7.07 -2.58
N ALA A 139 8.70 -6.65 -1.85
CA ALA A 139 9.77 -7.55 -1.45
C ALA A 139 9.24 -8.66 -0.53
N ALA A 140 8.43 -8.32 0.48
CA ALA A 140 7.86 -9.28 1.42
C ALA A 140 6.93 -10.28 0.70
N VAL A 141 6.08 -9.79 -0.20
CA VAL A 141 5.22 -10.64 -1.04
C VAL A 141 6.06 -11.49 -2.00
N ASN A 142 7.16 -10.97 -2.53
CA ASN A 142 8.05 -11.77 -3.37
C ASN A 142 8.74 -12.90 -2.60
N ALA A 143 9.16 -12.65 -1.35
CA ALA A 143 9.80 -13.65 -0.51
C ALA A 143 8.80 -14.70 0.01
N TYR A 144 7.65 -14.24 0.52
CA TYR A 144 6.75 -15.06 1.31
C TYR A 144 5.40 -15.37 0.65
N GLY A 145 5.03 -14.65 -0.39
CA GLY A 145 3.71 -14.70 -1.03
C GLY A 145 2.68 -13.83 -0.33
N ILE A 146 1.54 -13.60 -0.99
CA ILE A 146 0.40 -12.88 -0.41
C ILE A 146 -0.37 -13.76 0.57
N PHE A 147 -0.61 -15.03 0.20
CA PHE A 147 -1.27 -16.03 1.02
C PHE A 147 -0.29 -17.10 1.54
N GLY A 148 1.02 -16.90 1.31
CA GLY A 148 2.03 -17.94 1.38
C GLY A 148 2.36 -18.47 -0.03
N LYS A 149 3.64 -18.66 -0.35
CA LYS A 149 4.11 -19.15 -1.66
C LYS A 149 3.36 -20.39 -2.17
N ALA A 150 3.15 -21.38 -1.29
CA ALA A 150 2.44 -22.61 -1.66
C ALA A 150 0.97 -22.31 -2.04
N SER A 151 0.28 -21.50 -1.23
CA SER A 151 -1.11 -21.09 -1.47
C SER A 151 -1.25 -20.24 -2.73
N ASP A 152 -0.33 -19.30 -2.97
CA ASP A 152 -0.32 -18.45 -4.16
C ASP A 152 -0.22 -19.29 -5.45
N VAL A 153 0.61 -20.34 -5.43
CA VAL A 153 0.72 -21.32 -6.53
C VAL A 153 -0.56 -22.13 -6.66
N GLU A 154 -0.99 -22.77 -5.57
CA GLU A 154 -2.10 -23.74 -5.60
C GLU A 154 -3.43 -23.09 -5.95
N LEU A 155 -3.73 -21.92 -5.37
CA LEU A 155 -5.02 -21.25 -5.52
C LEU A 155 -5.06 -20.31 -6.72
N TYR A 156 -3.95 -19.65 -7.04
CA TYR A 156 -3.94 -18.53 -7.99
C TYR A 156 -2.96 -18.71 -9.16
N GLY A 157 -2.17 -19.78 -9.17
CA GLY A 157 -1.21 -20.08 -10.23
C GLY A 157 0.02 -19.18 -10.24
N ILE A 158 0.31 -18.49 -9.13
CA ILE A 158 1.38 -17.48 -9.04
C ILE A 158 2.62 -18.13 -8.42
N ALA A 159 3.53 -18.62 -9.27
CA ALA A 159 4.75 -19.29 -8.82
C ALA A 159 5.85 -18.33 -8.37
N ASP A 160 6.16 -17.33 -9.18
CA ASP A 160 7.19 -16.32 -8.92
C ASP A 160 6.89 -15.05 -9.73
N ASN A 161 7.60 -13.95 -9.41
CA ASN A 161 7.59 -12.64 -10.10
C ASN A 161 6.70 -11.52 -9.53
N TRP A 162 6.45 -11.51 -8.22
CA TRP A 162 5.90 -10.32 -7.55
C TRP A 162 6.80 -9.06 -7.71
N TRP A 163 8.09 -9.26 -8.00
CA TRP A 163 9.13 -8.22 -8.07
C TRP A 163 9.30 -7.53 -9.43
N THR A 164 8.55 -7.85 -10.50
CA THR A 164 8.78 -7.28 -11.85
C THR A 164 8.52 -5.76 -11.99
N LEU A 165 8.41 -5.04 -10.87
CA LEU A 165 8.22 -3.60 -10.78
C LEU A 165 9.53 -2.81 -10.70
N GLY A 166 10.67 -3.50 -10.53
CA GLY A 166 11.99 -2.86 -10.41
C GLY A 166 12.57 -2.27 -11.70
N ASP A 167 11.91 -2.45 -12.85
CA ASP A 167 12.35 -1.86 -14.12
C ASP A 167 11.46 -0.67 -14.49
N ALA A 168 11.83 0.51 -14.01
CA ALA A 168 11.11 1.76 -14.28
C ALA A 168 10.91 2.01 -15.79
N GLN A 169 11.86 1.60 -16.64
CA GLN A 169 11.72 1.75 -18.10
C GLN A 169 10.64 0.83 -18.67
N ARG A 170 10.53 -0.40 -18.16
CA ARG A 170 9.48 -1.34 -18.56
C ARG A 170 8.11 -0.90 -18.06
N VAL A 171 8.02 -0.37 -16.84
CA VAL A 171 6.77 0.15 -16.24
C VAL A 171 6.26 1.38 -17.01
N GLU A 172 7.13 2.33 -17.36
CA GLU A 172 6.78 3.52 -18.16
C GLU A 172 6.37 3.18 -19.59
N SER A 173 6.86 2.05 -20.12
CA SER A 173 6.54 1.61 -21.49
C SER A 173 5.17 0.97 -21.66
N VAL A 174 4.48 0.60 -20.57
CA VAL A 174 3.16 -0.06 -20.63
C VAL A 174 2.03 0.99 -20.59
N PRO A 175 1.21 1.13 -21.65
CA PRO A 175 0.09 2.06 -21.67
C PRO A 175 -0.89 1.82 -20.51
N GLY A 176 -1.34 2.91 -19.87
CA GLY A 176 -2.34 2.85 -18.78
C GLY A 176 -1.77 2.59 -17.38
N VAL A 177 -0.48 2.26 -17.22
CA VAL A 177 0.11 2.01 -15.90
C VAL A 177 0.15 3.26 -15.03
N TYR A 178 0.44 4.43 -15.60
CA TYR A 178 0.37 5.69 -14.84
C TYR A 178 -1.05 5.97 -14.30
N ASP A 179 -2.08 5.71 -15.11
CA ASP A 179 -3.47 5.84 -14.68
C ASP A 179 -3.85 4.83 -13.60
N CYS A 180 -3.26 3.63 -13.64
CA CYS A 180 -3.42 2.63 -12.59
C CYS A 180 -2.87 3.13 -11.24
N VAL A 181 -1.67 3.72 -11.21
CA VAL A 181 -1.10 4.34 -9.99
C VAL A 181 -2.04 5.44 -9.47
N ARG A 182 -2.50 6.33 -10.36
CA ARG A 182 -3.39 7.43 -9.99
C ARG A 182 -4.73 6.92 -9.44
N LEU A 183 -5.29 5.86 -10.04
CA LEU A 183 -6.51 5.23 -9.56
C LEU A 183 -6.32 4.60 -8.19
N GLY A 184 -5.26 3.80 -7.99
CA GLY A 184 -4.96 3.17 -6.70
C GLY A 184 -4.85 4.21 -5.57
N ARG A 185 -4.19 5.34 -5.86
CA ARG A 185 -4.11 6.46 -4.93
C ARG A 185 -5.47 7.05 -4.58
N HIS A 186 -6.28 7.36 -5.58
CA HIS A 186 -7.62 7.90 -5.36
C HIS A 186 -8.51 6.91 -4.59
N THR A 187 -8.39 5.61 -4.88
CA THR A 187 -9.08 4.54 -4.15
C THR A 187 -8.69 4.53 -2.68
N ALA A 188 -7.39 4.56 -2.34
CA ALA A 188 -6.95 4.58 -0.94
C ALA A 188 -7.42 5.82 -0.19
N GLU A 189 -7.36 7.00 -0.82
CA GLU A 189 -7.81 8.24 -0.20
C GLU A 189 -9.30 8.17 0.16
N ARG A 190 -10.13 7.61 -0.72
CA ARG A 190 -11.57 7.42 -0.47
C ARG A 190 -11.86 6.28 0.50
N TRP A 191 -11.17 5.16 0.36
CA TRP A 191 -11.31 4.01 1.26
C TRP A 191 -10.96 4.38 2.70
N SER A 192 -9.97 5.25 2.88
CA SER A 192 -9.66 5.79 4.20
C SER A 192 -10.88 6.48 4.81
N ASP A 193 -11.60 7.30 4.05
CA ASP A 193 -12.77 8.04 4.54
C ASP A 193 -14.04 7.16 4.66
N ASP A 194 -14.14 6.11 3.85
CA ASP A 194 -15.24 5.16 3.80
C ASP A 194 -14.73 3.74 3.49
N GLU A 195 -14.56 2.94 4.55
CA GLU A 195 -14.04 1.56 4.46
C GLU A 195 -15.00 0.60 3.72
N SER A 196 -16.21 1.04 3.35
CA SER A 196 -17.12 0.27 2.50
C SER A 196 -16.75 0.28 1.02
N LEU A 197 -15.80 1.12 0.61
CA LEU A 197 -15.31 1.15 -0.76
C LEU A 197 -14.65 -0.19 -1.13
N ASP A 198 -15.18 -0.84 -2.16
CA ASP A 198 -14.62 -2.09 -2.67
C ASP A 198 -13.34 -1.83 -3.50
N VAL A 199 -12.20 -1.98 -2.84
CA VAL A 199 -10.87 -1.86 -3.46
C VAL A 199 -10.63 -2.93 -4.52
N ALA A 200 -11.16 -4.14 -4.35
CA ALA A 200 -10.96 -5.25 -5.29
C ALA A 200 -11.64 -4.94 -6.63
N THR A 201 -12.84 -4.36 -6.60
CA THR A 201 -13.52 -3.89 -7.81
C THR A 201 -12.74 -2.79 -8.53
N GLN A 202 -12.15 -1.84 -7.80
CA GLN A 202 -11.32 -0.78 -8.41
C GLN A 202 -10.05 -1.36 -9.06
N PHE A 203 -9.40 -2.30 -8.39
CA PHE A 203 -8.24 -2.99 -8.93
C PHE A 203 -8.58 -3.80 -10.19
N ALA A 204 -9.68 -4.57 -10.18
CA ALA A 204 -10.12 -5.34 -11.34
C ALA A 204 -10.40 -4.43 -12.55
N GLY A 205 -11.05 -3.29 -12.32
CA GLY A 205 -11.25 -2.29 -13.37
C GLY A 205 -9.95 -1.72 -13.93
N ALA A 206 -8.96 -1.46 -13.07
CA ALA A 206 -7.63 -1.01 -13.49
C ALA A 206 -6.91 -2.05 -14.35
N LEU A 207 -6.99 -3.32 -13.95
CA LEU A 207 -6.40 -4.45 -14.68
C LEU A 207 -7.01 -4.59 -16.07
N GLU A 208 -8.33 -4.59 -16.20
CA GLU A 208 -8.99 -4.67 -17.51
C GLU A 208 -8.63 -3.48 -18.41
N ALA A 209 -8.54 -2.26 -17.84
CA ALA A 209 -8.20 -1.06 -18.60
C ALA A 209 -6.78 -1.13 -19.17
N VAL A 210 -5.80 -1.58 -18.38
CA VAL A 210 -4.41 -1.74 -18.81
C VAL A 210 -4.28 -2.88 -19.84
N ILE A 211 -4.97 -4.01 -19.61
CA ILE A 211 -5.01 -5.12 -20.58
C ILE A 211 -5.55 -4.65 -21.92
N SER A 212 -6.66 -3.91 -21.90
CA SER A 212 -7.31 -3.40 -23.12
C SER A 212 -6.47 -2.35 -23.84
N ALA A 213 -5.67 -1.56 -23.13
CA ALA A 213 -4.82 -0.53 -23.73
C ALA A 213 -3.51 -1.09 -24.34
N ALA A 214 -3.09 -2.28 -23.91
CA ALA A 214 -1.85 -2.93 -24.37
C ALA A 214 -2.05 -3.90 -25.55
N GLY A 215 -3.30 -4.27 -25.86
CA GLY A 215 -3.68 -5.15 -26.99
C GLY A 215 -4.20 -4.38 -28.19
#